data_AF-A0A0R3IF02-F1
#
_entry.id   AF-A0A0R3IF02-F1
#
_cell.length_a   1.000
_cell.length_b   1.000
_cell.length_c   1.000
_cell.angle_alpha   90.00
_cell.angle_beta   90.00
_cell.angle_gamma   90.00
#
_symmetry.space_group_name_H-M   'P 1'
#
loop_
_entity.id
_entity.type
_entity.pdbx_description
1 polymer ?
#
loop_
_entity_poly.entity_id
_entity_poly.type
_entity_poly.pdbx_seq_one_letter_code
_entity_poly.pdbx_strand_id
1 'polypeptide(L)'
;MTPEQPRPRIVDVAFWFWVVSSAALFLNGLAGVTQRYDAVRAAAKPELTDADVRNLVTYFRAWGVLCILLAAGIAFLAGRTRRGDVRYRRALITLSVVSVLGAIAMASTGSVGPLLLIAALSLIVANVLIIRPTAQNWFEGGEHG
;
A
#
# COMPACT_ATOMS: atom_id res chain seq x y z
N MET A 1 -20.20 27.19 -19.28
CA MET A 1 -19.71 26.15 -18.37
C MET A 1 -19.69 24.87 -19.16
N THR A 2 -18.53 24.40 -19.62
CA THR A 2 -18.41 23.07 -20.21
C THR A 2 -18.86 22.04 -19.15
N PRO A 3 -19.64 21.00 -19.52
CA PRO A 3 -20.09 20.01 -18.54
C PRO A 3 -18.86 19.38 -17.88
N GLU A 4 -18.85 19.25 -16.55
CA GLU A 4 -17.82 18.46 -15.86
C GLU A 4 -17.79 17.07 -16.48
N GLN A 5 -16.64 16.71 -17.05
CA GLN A 5 -16.49 15.43 -17.75
C GLN A 5 -16.74 14.29 -16.74
N PRO A 6 -17.73 13.40 -16.97
CA PRO A 6 -18.07 12.34 -16.03
C PRO A 6 -16.85 11.48 -15.69
N ARG A 7 -16.65 11.19 -14.40
CA ARG A 7 -15.50 10.40 -13.92
C ARG A 7 -15.46 9.04 -14.62
N PRO A 8 -14.35 8.66 -15.28
CA PRO A 8 -14.22 7.37 -15.93
C PRO A 8 -14.32 6.21 -14.93
N ARG A 9 -15.03 5.13 -15.30
CA ARG A 9 -15.18 3.92 -14.47
C ARG A 9 -13.83 3.31 -14.05
N ILE A 10 -12.79 3.47 -14.87
CA ILE A 10 -11.45 2.96 -14.56
C ILE A 10 -10.84 3.61 -13.31
N VAL A 11 -11.15 4.89 -13.04
CA VAL A 11 -10.70 5.60 -11.83
C VAL A 11 -11.38 5.02 -10.60
N ASP A 12 -12.65 4.62 -10.70
CA ASP A 12 -13.38 3.98 -9.61
C ASP A 12 -12.89 2.56 -9.33
N VAL A 13 -12.55 1.80 -10.37
CA VAL A 13 -11.93 0.48 -10.19
C VAL A 13 -10.55 0.63 -9.54
N ALA A 14 -9.71 1.54 -10.02
CA ALA A 14 -8.39 1.81 -9.43
C ALA A 14 -8.50 2.23 -7.95
N PHE A 15 -9.50 3.06 -7.62
CA PHE A 15 -9.80 3.43 -6.24
C PHE A 15 -10.02 2.20 -5.34
N TRP A 16 -10.86 1.25 -5.78
CA TRP A 16 -11.14 0.07 -4.95
C TRP A 16 -9.92 -0.82 -4.78
N PHE A 17 -9.07 -0.94 -5.79
CA PHE A 17 -7.78 -1.64 -5.64
C PHE A 17 -6.86 -0.94 -4.62
N TRP A 18 -6.80 0.40 -4.58
CA TRP A 18 -6.08 1.11 -3.51
C TRP A 18 -6.70 0.89 -2.13
N VAL A 19 -8.03 0.84 -2.02
CA VAL A 19 -8.72 0.54 -0.75
C VAL A 19 -8.40 -0.86 -0.25
N VAL A 20 -8.49 -1.88 -1.12
CA VAL A 20 -8.13 -3.27 -0.78
C VAL A 20 -6.67 -3.34 -0.35
N SER A 21 -5.78 -2.65 -1.07
CA SER A 21 -4.36 -2.59 -0.73
C SER A 21 -4.11 -1.98 0.64
N SER A 22 -4.76 -0.84 0.93
CA SER A 22 -4.64 -0.13 2.20
C SER A 22 -5.15 -1.00 3.35
N ALA A 23 -6.30 -1.66 3.18
CA ALA A 23 -6.83 -2.57 4.19
C ALA A 23 -5.88 -3.76 4.46
N ALA A 24 -5.34 -4.37 3.40
CA ALA A 24 -4.40 -5.47 3.53
C ALA A 24 -3.09 -5.05 4.21
N LEU A 25 -2.54 -3.87 3.86
CA LEU A 25 -1.37 -3.30 4.53
C LEU A 25 -1.64 -2.99 6.00
N PHE A 26 -2.81 -2.44 6.32
CA PHE A 26 -3.19 -2.13 7.69
C PHE A 26 -3.27 -3.40 8.54
N LEU A 27 -3.91 -4.46 8.03
CA LEU A 27 -4.01 -5.75 8.71
C LEU A 27 -2.63 -6.40 8.88
N ASN A 28 -1.77 -6.34 7.85
CA ASN A 28 -0.40 -6.80 7.94
C ASN A 28 0.40 -6.01 9.00
N GLY A 29 0.19 -4.69 9.05
CA GLY A 29 0.83 -3.82 10.02
C GLY A 29 0.40 -4.12 11.45
N LEU A 30 -0.90 -4.32 11.67
CA LEU A 30 -1.46 -4.72 12.96
C LEU A 30 -0.89 -6.06 13.44
N ALA A 31 -0.76 -7.05 12.55
CA ALA A 31 -0.14 -8.33 12.87
C ALA A 31 1.34 -8.19 13.30
N GLY A 32 2.09 -7.26 12.68
CA GLY A 32 3.47 -6.95 13.06
C GLY A 32 3.58 -6.27 14.42
N VAL A 33 2.74 -5.25 14.67
CA VAL A 33 2.74 -4.50 15.95
C VAL A 33 2.35 -5.38 17.14
N THR A 34 1.46 -6.35 16.91
CA THR A 34 0.94 -7.24 17.95
C THR A 34 1.83 -8.46 18.25
N GLN A 35 2.97 -8.63 17.57
CA GLN A 35 3.90 -9.72 17.86
C GLN A 35 4.35 -9.69 19.32
N ARG A 36 4.20 -10.84 19.99
CA ARG A 36 4.63 -11.08 21.38
C ARG A 36 5.95 -11.81 21.39
N TYR A 37 6.81 -11.46 22.34
CA TYR A 37 8.12 -12.08 22.51
C TYR A 37 8.03 -13.60 22.62
N ASP A 38 7.12 -14.11 23.46
CA ASP A 38 7.00 -15.55 23.73
C ASP A 38 6.63 -16.34 22.48
N ALA A 39 5.73 -15.79 21.66
CA ALA A 39 5.30 -16.41 20.41
C ALA A 39 6.45 -16.46 19.39
N VAL A 40 7.23 -15.38 19.27
CA VAL A 40 8.40 -15.34 18.39
C VAL A 40 9.50 -16.26 18.91
N ARG A 41 9.74 -16.32 20.23
CA ARG A 41 10.74 -17.21 20.84
C ARG A 41 10.40 -18.68 20.60
N ALA A 42 9.11 -19.05 20.71
CA ALA A 42 8.66 -20.42 20.46
C ALA A 42 8.86 -20.87 19.00
N ALA A 43 8.78 -19.95 18.04
CA ALA A 43 8.99 -20.21 16.62
C ALA A 43 10.45 -19.99 16.16
N ALA A 44 11.26 -19.31 16.98
CA ALA A 44 12.66 -19.00 16.69
C ALA A 44 13.53 -20.26 16.76
N LYS A 45 14.62 -20.26 16.00
CA LYS A 45 15.60 -21.34 16.09
C LYS A 45 16.25 -21.35 17.49
N PRO A 46 16.57 -22.54 18.04
CA PRO A 46 17.16 -22.65 19.38
C PRO A 46 18.50 -21.91 19.52
N GLU A 47 19.24 -21.76 18.43
CA GLU A 47 20.55 -21.10 18.42
C GLU A 47 20.46 -19.57 18.59
N LEU A 48 19.29 -18.96 18.37
CA LEU A 48 19.12 -17.52 18.51
C LEU A 48 19.13 -17.13 19.99
N THR A 49 19.86 -16.07 20.33
CA THR A 49 19.87 -15.54 21.69
C THR A 49 18.59 -14.77 21.98
N ASP A 50 18.26 -14.58 23.26
CA ASP A 50 17.10 -13.76 23.66
C ASP A 50 17.20 -12.31 23.18
N ALA A 51 18.43 -11.79 23.05
CA ALA A 51 18.68 -10.46 22.48
C ALA A 51 18.29 -10.43 20.99
N ASP A 52 18.65 -11.45 20.22
CA ASP A 52 18.28 -11.55 18.80
C ASP A 52 16.77 -11.62 18.61
N VAL A 53 16.07 -12.38 19.47
CA VAL A 53 14.61 -12.49 19.43
C VAL A 53 13.95 -11.14 19.75
N ARG A 54 14.47 -10.39 20.75
CA ARG A 54 13.99 -9.03 21.05
C ARG A 54 14.19 -8.07 19.88
N ASN A 55 15.33 -8.15 19.21
CA ASN A 55 15.61 -7.36 18.00
C ASN A 55 14.65 -7.72 16.87
N LEU A 56 14.38 -9.01 16.66
CA LEU A 56 13.45 -9.50 15.64
C LEU A 56 12.00 -9.03 15.91
N VAL A 57 11.54 -9.09 17.17
CA VAL A 57 10.23 -8.52 17.56
C VAL A 57 10.18 -7.02 17.30
N THR A 58 11.24 -6.29 17.64
CA THR A 58 11.33 -4.85 17.40
C THR A 58 11.28 -4.53 15.91
N TYR A 59 11.98 -5.31 15.09
CA TYR A 59 11.95 -5.21 13.64
C TYR A 59 10.53 -5.42 13.07
N PHE A 60 9.83 -6.48 13.49
CA PHE A 60 8.44 -6.74 13.05
C PHE A 60 7.48 -5.63 13.48
N ARG A 61 7.65 -5.04 14.67
CA ARG A 61 6.84 -3.92 15.14
C ARG A 61 7.12 -2.64 14.36
N ALA A 62 8.39 -2.32 14.12
CA ALA A 62 8.80 -1.16 13.33
C ALA A 62 8.24 -1.26 11.90
N TRP A 63 8.37 -2.43 11.28
CA TRP A 63 7.76 -2.74 10.00
C TRP A 63 6.23 -2.58 10.05
N GLY A 64 5.60 -3.09 11.11
CA GLY A 64 4.16 -3.01 11.28
C GLY A 64 3.64 -1.58 11.37
N VAL A 65 4.33 -0.71 12.11
CA VAL A 65 4.03 0.73 12.18
C VAL A 65 4.17 1.38 10.80
N LEU A 66 5.24 1.07 10.07
CA LEU A 66 5.43 1.60 8.71
C LEU A 66 4.27 1.20 7.79
N CYS A 67 3.84 -0.07 7.80
CA CYS A 67 2.69 -0.51 7.01
C CYS A 67 1.40 0.25 7.36
N ILE A 68 1.14 0.50 8.65
CA ILE A 68 -0.04 1.26 9.09
C ILE A 68 0.01 2.70 8.56
N LEU A 69 1.18 3.35 8.63
CA LEU A 69 1.36 4.71 8.11
C LEU A 69 1.17 4.78 6.60
N LEU A 70 1.75 3.83 5.85
CA LEU A 70 1.57 3.73 4.40
C LEU A 70 0.10 3.47 4.04
N ALA A 71 -0.57 2.56 4.76
CA ALA A 71 -1.99 2.27 4.56
C ALA A 71 -2.86 3.53 4.75
N ALA A 72 -2.63 4.28 5.82
CA ALA A 72 -3.33 5.52 6.11
C ALA A 72 -3.08 6.58 5.02
N GLY A 73 -1.82 6.75 4.58
CA GLY A 73 -1.45 7.65 3.51
C GLY A 73 -2.12 7.29 2.17
N ILE A 74 -2.12 6.01 1.81
CA ILE A 74 -2.77 5.50 0.59
C ILE A 74 -4.28 5.73 0.66
N ALA A 75 -4.95 5.40 1.77
CA ALA A 75 -6.39 5.59 1.93
C ALA A 75 -6.77 7.07 1.79
N PHE A 76 -6.02 7.95 2.46
CA PHE A 76 -6.24 9.40 2.40
C PHE A 76 -6.06 9.93 0.97
N LEU A 77 -4.94 9.60 0.32
CA LEU A 77 -4.65 10.06 -1.03
C LEU A 77 -5.63 9.47 -2.06
N ALA A 78 -6.03 8.20 -1.93
CA ALA A 78 -7.02 7.58 -2.80
C ALA A 78 -8.36 8.32 -2.75
N GLY A 79 -8.80 8.75 -1.56
CA GLY A 79 -9.98 9.58 -1.39
C GLY A 79 -9.84 10.95 -2.08
N ARG A 80 -8.65 11.57 -2.05
CA ARG A 80 -8.40 12.87 -2.70
C ARG A 80 -8.25 12.75 -4.22
N THR A 81 -7.67 11.67 -4.73
CA THR A 81 -7.51 11.39 -6.18
C THR A 81 -8.87 11.33 -6.91
N ARG A 82 -9.94 10.90 -6.22
CA ARG A 82 -11.31 10.92 -6.77
C ARG A 82 -11.86 12.31 -7.09
N ARG A 83 -11.23 13.38 -6.60
CA ARG A 83 -11.62 14.78 -6.87
C ARG A 83 -10.97 15.37 -8.13
N GLY A 84 -10.17 14.60 -8.87
CA GLY A 84 -9.65 15.01 -10.19
C GLY A 84 -8.34 15.80 -10.19
N ASP A 85 -7.73 16.05 -9.05
CA ASP A 85 -6.47 16.81 -8.98
C ASP A 85 -5.24 15.92 -9.24
N VAL A 86 -4.47 16.28 -10.27
CA VAL A 86 -3.29 15.56 -10.77
C VAL A 86 -2.17 15.45 -9.72
N ARG A 87 -2.08 16.38 -8.76
CA ARG A 87 -1.03 16.35 -7.72
C ARG A 87 -1.23 15.15 -6.80
N TYR A 88 -2.47 14.88 -6.39
CA TYR A 88 -2.81 13.72 -5.55
C TYR A 88 -2.63 12.41 -6.31
N ARG A 89 -2.93 12.37 -7.62
CA ARG A 89 -2.64 11.21 -8.48
C ARG A 89 -1.14 10.86 -8.44
N ARG A 90 -0.27 11.84 -8.69
CA ARG A 90 1.20 11.63 -8.69
C ARG A 90 1.70 11.17 -7.33
N ALA A 91 1.29 11.85 -6.25
CA ALA A 91 1.66 11.48 -4.89
C ALA A 91 1.23 10.04 -4.54
N LEU A 92 0.01 9.66 -4.92
CA LEU A 92 -0.51 8.31 -4.67
C LEU A 92 0.24 7.23 -5.45
N ILE A 93 0.58 7.49 -6.72
CA ILE A 93 1.40 6.55 -7.52
C ILE A 93 2.76 6.37 -6.86
N THR A 94 3.45 7.46 -6.50
CA THR A 94 4.76 7.41 -5.84
C THR A 94 4.69 6.65 -4.53
N LEU A 95 3.73 6.96 -3.67
CA LEU A 95 3.54 6.26 -2.39
C LEU A 95 3.25 4.77 -2.59
N SER A 96 2.43 4.43 -3.60
CA SER A 96 2.11 3.04 -3.94
C SER A 96 3.36 2.28 -4.40
N VAL A 97 4.20 2.89 -5.25
CA VAL A 97 5.47 2.28 -5.69
C VAL A 97 6.41 2.08 -4.50
N VAL A 98 6.58 3.09 -3.64
CA VAL A 98 7.41 2.97 -2.43
C VAL A 98 6.89 1.85 -1.52
N SER A 99 5.57 1.73 -1.38
CA SER A 99 4.94 0.67 -0.58
C SER A 99 5.18 -0.72 -1.18
N VAL A 100 5.12 -0.86 -2.50
CA VAL A 100 5.45 -2.11 -3.21
C VAL A 100 6.93 -2.47 -3.02
N LEU A 101 7.84 -1.50 -3.14
CA LEU A 101 9.27 -1.73 -2.91
C LEU A 101 9.55 -2.14 -1.46
N GLY A 102 8.89 -1.50 -0.50
CA GLY A 102 8.93 -1.92 0.89
C GLY A 102 8.43 -3.36 1.07
N ALA A 103 7.30 -3.71 0.45
CA ALA A 103 6.76 -5.06 0.50
C ALA A 103 7.74 -6.10 -0.08
N ILE A 104 8.43 -5.79 -1.17
CA ILE A 104 9.47 -6.64 -1.76
C ILE A 104 10.69 -6.76 -0.83
N ALA A 105 11.12 -5.66 -0.22
CA ALA A 105 12.24 -5.67 0.74
C ALA A 105 11.89 -6.48 2.00
N MET A 106 10.64 -6.44 2.46
CA MET A 106 10.20 -7.31 3.55
C MET A 106 10.15 -8.77 3.09
N ALA A 107 9.69 -9.03 1.87
CA ALA A 107 9.60 -10.37 1.31
C ALA A 107 10.95 -11.07 1.19
N SER A 108 12.03 -10.33 0.92
CA SER A 108 13.38 -10.89 0.83
C SER A 108 13.94 -11.37 2.17
N THR A 109 13.32 -11.01 3.30
CA THR A 109 13.68 -11.53 4.63
C THR A 109 13.07 -12.91 4.92
N GLY A 110 12.35 -13.50 3.95
CA GLY A 110 11.66 -14.80 4.09
C GLY A 110 10.32 -14.70 4.81
N SER A 111 9.92 -13.51 5.25
CA SER A 111 8.65 -13.24 5.94
C SER A 111 7.61 -12.70 4.95
N VAL A 112 6.97 -13.58 4.17
CA VAL A 112 5.89 -13.22 3.24
C VAL A 112 4.57 -13.81 3.68
N GLY A 113 3.69 -12.97 4.22
CA GLY A 113 2.29 -13.31 4.43
C GLY A 113 1.44 -13.06 3.18
N PRO A 114 0.32 -13.80 3.00
CA PRO A 114 -0.58 -13.59 1.86
C PRO A 114 -1.16 -12.17 1.80
N LEU A 115 -1.35 -11.52 2.95
CA LEU A 115 -1.84 -10.13 3.03
C LEU A 115 -0.88 -9.15 2.34
N LEU A 116 0.43 -9.32 2.52
CA LEU A 116 1.43 -8.44 1.91
C LEU A 116 1.46 -8.61 0.38
N LEU A 117 1.29 -9.84 -0.11
CA LEU A 117 1.17 -10.11 -1.55
C LEU A 117 -0.11 -9.50 -2.15
N ILE A 118 -1.25 -9.67 -1.48
CA ILE A 118 -2.52 -9.07 -1.90
C ILE A 118 -2.39 -7.55 -1.98
N ALA A 119 -1.76 -6.93 -0.98
CA ALA A 119 -1.49 -5.50 -0.97
C ALA A 119 -0.62 -5.08 -2.16
N ALA A 120 0.52 -5.74 -2.37
CA ALA A 120 1.46 -5.39 -3.43
C ALA A 120 0.82 -5.55 -4.83
N LEU A 121 0.16 -6.68 -5.09
CA LEU A 121 -0.50 -6.93 -6.38
C LEU A 121 -1.62 -5.93 -6.64
N SER A 122 -2.43 -5.62 -5.62
CA SER A 122 -3.51 -4.65 -5.75
C SER A 122 -2.96 -3.23 -6.01
N LEU A 123 -1.84 -2.83 -5.40
CA LEU A 123 -1.18 -1.55 -5.68
C LEU A 123 -0.66 -1.47 -7.11
N ILE A 124 -0.06 -2.55 -7.60
CA ILE A 124 0.42 -2.64 -8.98
C ILE A 124 -0.75 -2.47 -9.95
N VAL A 125 -1.85 -3.21 -9.75
CA VAL A 125 -3.04 -3.11 -10.59
C VAL A 125 -3.63 -1.70 -10.56
N ALA A 126 -3.77 -1.10 -9.37
CA ALA A 126 -4.29 0.26 -9.24
C ALA A 126 -3.45 1.29 -10.02
N ASN A 127 -2.11 1.19 -9.91
CA ASN A 127 -1.19 2.06 -10.61
C ASN A 127 -1.26 1.87 -12.14
N VAL A 128 -1.35 0.63 -12.62
CA VAL A 128 -1.50 0.36 -14.06
C VAL A 128 -2.81 0.94 -14.59
N LEU A 129 -3.90 0.80 -13.84
CA LEU A 129 -5.21 1.33 -14.24
C LEU A 129 -5.23 2.86 -14.30
N ILE A 130 -4.59 3.55 -13.34
CA ILE A 130 -4.61 5.02 -13.30
C ILE A 130 -3.69 5.67 -14.34
N ILE A 131 -2.70 4.93 -14.87
CA ILE A 131 -1.81 5.41 -15.93
C ILE A 131 -2.45 5.28 -17.32
N ARG A 132 -3.59 4.58 -17.46
CA ARG A 132 -4.26 4.43 -18.77
C ARG A 132 -4.64 5.79 -19.36
N PRO A 133 -4.58 5.97 -20.70
CA PRO A 133 -4.87 7.24 -21.36
C PRO A 133 -6.24 7.83 -20.99
N THR A 134 -7.25 6.97 -20.82
CA THR A 134 -8.60 7.37 -20.41
C THR A 134 -8.65 8.03 -19.03
N ALA A 135 -7.81 7.59 -18.09
CA ALA A 135 -7.69 8.24 -16.79
C ALA A 135 -6.84 9.51 -16.92
N GLN A 136 -5.74 9.48 -17.68
CA GLN A 136 -4.84 10.61 -17.86
C GLN A 136 -5.56 11.84 -18.41
N ASN A 137 -6.32 11.68 -19.49
CA ASN A 137 -7.08 12.76 -20.14
C ASN A 137 -8.09 13.43 -19.19
N TRP A 138 -8.68 12.66 -18.27
CA TRP A 138 -9.62 13.18 -17.28
C TRP A 138 -8.94 14.06 -16.22
N PHE A 139 -7.75 13.66 -15.74
CA PHE A 139 -6.96 14.47 -14.81
C PHE A 139 -6.31 15.70 -15.46
N GLU A 140 -6.11 15.67 -16.77
CA GLU A 140 -5.46 16.75 -17.54
C GLU A 140 -6.48 17.75 -18.11
N GLY A 141 -7.78 17.56 -17.88
CA GLY A 141 -8.80 18.55 -18.21
C GLY A 141 -9.20 18.60 -19.68
N GLY A 142 -8.96 17.55 -20.47
CA GLY A 142 -9.53 17.39 -21.81
C GLY A 142 -9.16 18.46 -22.85
N GLU A 143 -7.99 19.09 -22.80
CA GLU A 143 -7.54 20.08 -23.81
C GLU A 143 -6.95 19.46 -25.09
N HIS A 144 -7.63 18.47 -25.66
CA HIS A 144 -7.43 18.05 -27.06
C HIS A 144 -8.79 17.83 -27.72
N GLY A 145 -9.50 18.94 -27.97
CA GLY A 145 -10.63 19.03 -28.90
C GLY A 145 -10.21 19.81 -30.13
#